data_AF-A0A833R7L1-F1
#
_entry.id   AF-A0A833R7L1-F1
#
_cell.length_a   1.000
_cell.length_b   1.000
_cell.length_c   1.000
_cell.angle_alpha   90.00
_cell.angle_beta   90.00
_cell.angle_gamma   90.00
#
_symmetry.space_group_name_H-M   'P 1'
#
loop_
_entity.id
_entity.type
_entity.pdbx_description
1 polymer ?
#
loop_
_entity_poly.entity_id
_entity_poly.type
_entity_poly.pdbx_seq_one_letter_code
_entity_poly.pdbx_strand_id
1 'polypeptide(L)'
;MRSLENIYPGLTDSFNSTESGSGHKKSSEAVIFIIVAVVIVLLIAGAGAFFFLYQKKKNICTNPPTFHKVTFGTENSSHVSDDPNNTCESGSGGKELNFDKKQFSFAELKLVTNGFREKIGIGGFGEVFKGRLENGNDVAVKVRSESSSQGTEQFLNEVEKLSRVHHKNLVSLVGYCKDGNHIALIYEYMEEGNLQDRLTGCKVSEPLSWKQRLRIAYESAQGLEYLHKMCNPPLIHRDVKTSNILLTRNLKAQVSDFGLVRDFSGTHVSTKIVGTPGYLDP
;
A
#
# COMPACT_ATOMS: atom_id res chain seq x y z
N MET A 1 52.72 65.07 -54.06
CA MET A 1 51.89 64.11 -53.28
C MET A 1 50.44 64.52 -53.42
N ARG A 2 49.48 63.58 -53.49
CA ARG A 2 48.04 63.85 -53.63
C ARG A 2 47.34 63.76 -52.27
N SER A 3 46.49 64.75 -51.94
CA SER A 3 45.54 64.88 -50.80
C SER A 3 45.50 66.36 -50.39
N LEU A 4 44.39 67.05 -50.09
CA LEU A 4 42.95 66.77 -50.02
C LEU A 4 42.18 68.11 -50.20
N GLU A 5 41.03 68.14 -50.87
CA GLU A 5 39.93 69.16 -50.88
C GLU A 5 39.00 68.81 -52.08
N ASN A 6 37.66 68.90 -52.11
CA ASN A 6 36.61 69.76 -51.51
C ASN A 6 35.37 68.86 -51.12
N ILE A 7 34.41 69.15 -50.23
CA ILE A 7 33.81 70.36 -49.60
C ILE A 7 32.69 71.06 -50.43
N TYR A 8 31.44 70.54 -50.29
CA TYR A 8 30.07 71.17 -50.48
C TYR A 8 29.72 71.91 -51.81
N PRO A 9 28.47 72.40 -52.07
CA PRO A 9 27.08 72.11 -51.57
C PRO A 9 26.23 71.40 -52.68
N GLY A 10 24.87 71.35 -52.79
CA GLY A 10 23.71 71.70 -51.94
C GLY A 10 22.50 72.31 -52.73
N LEU A 11 21.23 72.08 -52.27
CA LEU A 11 19.92 72.63 -52.76
C LEU A 11 19.42 72.14 -54.17
N THR A 12 18.13 72.03 -54.56
CA THR A 12 16.79 72.15 -53.91
C THR A 12 15.62 71.54 -54.74
N ASP A 13 14.55 71.11 -54.05
CA ASP A 13 13.10 71.26 -54.35
C ASP A 13 12.29 70.55 -55.48
N SER A 14 10.97 70.51 -55.19
CA SER A 14 9.76 70.08 -55.94
C SER A 14 9.40 68.58 -55.82
N PHE A 15 8.42 68.11 -55.02
CA PHE A 15 7.04 68.51 -54.64
C PHE A 15 5.93 67.83 -55.48
N ASN A 16 5.11 67.02 -54.80
CA ASN A 16 3.87 66.35 -55.22
C ASN A 16 3.86 65.37 -56.41
N SER A 17 3.52 64.11 -56.10
CA SER A 17 2.22 63.54 -56.52
C SER A 17 1.79 62.41 -55.59
N THR A 18 0.53 62.46 -55.15
CA THR A 18 -0.15 61.40 -54.39
C THR A 18 -0.53 60.22 -55.28
N GLU A 19 -0.36 58.99 -54.81
CA GLU A 19 -1.34 57.94 -55.10
C GLU A 19 -1.44 56.87 -54.00
N SER A 20 -2.59 56.21 -53.93
CA SER A 20 -3.07 55.43 -52.80
C SER A 20 -2.77 53.93 -52.94
N GLY A 21 -2.61 53.25 -51.80
CA GLY A 21 -2.27 51.81 -51.76
C GLY A 21 -2.73 51.12 -50.48
N SER A 22 -4.00 51.24 -50.13
CA SER A 22 -4.57 50.60 -48.93
C SER A 22 -4.74 49.09 -49.11
N GLY A 23 -3.83 48.28 -48.57
CA GLY A 23 -4.04 46.82 -48.60
C GLY A 23 -2.92 45.94 -48.05
N HIS A 24 -2.76 45.85 -46.72
CA HIS A 24 -2.28 44.65 -46.00
C HIS A 24 -2.27 44.86 -44.46
N LYS A 25 -3.47 44.95 -43.85
CA LYS A 25 -3.61 44.92 -42.37
C LYS A 25 -4.67 43.94 -41.82
N LYS A 26 -5.58 43.44 -42.67
CA LYS A 26 -6.64 42.51 -42.25
C LYS A 26 -6.19 41.04 -42.16
N SER A 27 -5.14 40.65 -42.87
CA SER A 27 -4.64 39.26 -42.89
C SER A 27 -3.88 38.88 -41.62
N SER A 28 -3.07 39.78 -41.07
CA SER A 28 -2.28 39.53 -39.85
C SER A 28 -3.17 39.32 -38.61
N GLU A 29 -4.23 40.13 -38.47
CA GLU A 29 -5.22 39.99 -37.39
C GLU A 29 -5.89 38.60 -37.43
N ALA A 30 -6.37 38.18 -38.61
CA ALA A 30 -7.00 36.88 -38.80
C ALA A 30 -6.06 35.70 -38.46
N VAL A 31 -4.77 35.80 -38.84
CA VAL A 31 -3.75 34.79 -38.50
C VAL A 31 -3.53 34.72 -36.98
N ILE A 32 -3.50 35.86 -36.27
CA ILE A 32 -3.37 35.90 -34.81
C ILE A 32 -4.56 35.18 -34.14
N PHE A 33 -5.80 35.45 -34.56
CA PHE A 33 -6.97 34.77 -34.01
C PHE A 33 -6.95 33.24 -34.22
N ILE A 34 -6.49 32.76 -35.39
CA ILE A 34 -6.32 31.33 -35.67
C ILE A 34 -5.28 30.71 -34.73
N ILE A 35 -4.12 31.35 -34.55
CA ILE A 35 -3.07 30.86 -33.65
C ILE A 35 -3.57 30.79 -32.20
N VAL A 36 -4.26 31.83 -31.73
CA VAL A 36 -4.85 31.86 -30.37
C VAL A 36 -5.88 30.75 -30.20
N ALA A 37 -6.76 30.52 -31.18
CA ALA A 37 -7.74 29.44 -31.12
C ALA A 37 -7.07 28.05 -31.07
N VAL A 38 -6.02 27.81 -31.86
CA VAL A 38 -5.26 26.55 -31.84
C VAL A 38 -4.58 26.35 -30.48
N VAL A 39 -3.96 27.38 -29.91
CA VAL A 39 -3.34 27.30 -28.58
C VAL A 39 -4.38 26.97 -27.50
N ILE A 40 -5.56 27.60 -27.52
CA ILE A 40 -6.65 27.31 -26.58
C ILE A 40 -7.12 25.85 -26.71
N VAL A 41 -7.30 25.34 -27.93
CA VAL A 41 -7.69 23.94 -28.17
C VAL A 41 -6.62 22.97 -27.64
N LEU A 42 -5.34 23.25 -27.86
CA LEU A 42 -4.24 22.43 -27.34
C LEU A 42 -4.17 22.45 -25.80
N LEU A 43 -4.42 23.60 -25.16
CA LEU A 43 -4.48 23.70 -23.70
C LEU A 43 -5.68 22.93 -23.12
N ILE A 44 -6.85 23.00 -23.75
CA ILE A 44 -8.05 22.24 -23.34
C ILE A 44 -7.82 20.73 -23.52
N ALA A 45 -7.24 20.31 -24.65
CA ALA A 45 -6.90 18.91 -24.90
C ALA A 45 -5.86 18.39 -23.90
N GLY A 46 -4.82 19.17 -23.60
CA GLY A 46 -3.82 18.85 -22.59
C GLY A 46 -4.41 18.73 -21.18
N ALA A 47 -5.26 19.68 -20.78
CA ALA A 47 -5.97 19.64 -19.50
C ALA A 47 -6.94 18.45 -19.40
N GLY A 48 -7.66 18.14 -20.47
CA GLY A 48 -8.56 16.97 -20.56
C GLY A 48 -7.81 15.65 -20.47
N ALA A 49 -6.68 15.50 -21.19
CA ALA A 49 -5.81 14.33 -21.09
C ALA A 49 -5.20 14.19 -19.69
N PHE A 50 -4.71 15.29 -19.10
CA PHE A 50 -4.19 15.32 -17.73
C PHE A 50 -5.27 14.90 -16.71
N PHE A 51 -6.49 15.46 -16.83
CA PHE A 51 -7.61 15.10 -15.97
C PHE A 51 -8.02 13.63 -16.13
N PHE A 52 -8.05 13.10 -17.35
CA PHE A 52 -8.35 11.69 -17.60
C PHE A 52 -7.28 10.76 -17.01
N LEU A 53 -5.99 11.08 -17.19
CA LEU A 53 -4.89 10.32 -16.58
C LEU A 53 -4.92 10.40 -15.04
N TYR A 54 -5.23 11.57 -14.48
CA TYR A 54 -5.41 11.78 -13.05
C TYR A 54 -6.58 10.96 -12.50
N GLN A 55 -7.74 10.97 -13.17
CA GLN A 55 -8.91 10.15 -12.80
C GLN A 55 -8.62 8.65 -12.91
N LYS A 56 -7.97 8.20 -14.00
CA LYS A 56 -7.56 6.81 -14.17
C LYS A 56 -6.61 6.35 -13.06
N LYS A 57 -5.63 7.19 -12.70
CA LYS A 57 -4.72 6.94 -11.57
C LYS A 57 -5.48 6.88 -10.24
N LYS A 58 -6.35 7.85 -9.97
CA LYS A 58 -7.17 7.91 -8.75
C LYS A 58 -8.04 6.66 -8.59
N ASN A 59 -8.69 6.18 -9.65
CA ASN A 59 -9.55 5.01 -9.63
C ASN A 59 -8.80 3.71 -9.30
N ILE A 60 -7.56 3.54 -9.78
CA ILE A 60 -6.68 2.41 -9.41
C ILE A 60 -6.37 2.40 -7.90
N CYS A 61 -6.30 3.58 -7.29
CA CYS A 61 -5.95 3.75 -5.88
C CYS A 61 -7.16 3.67 -4.94
N THR A 62 -8.36 4.03 -5.39
CA THR A 62 -9.60 3.90 -4.60
C THR A 62 -10.22 2.51 -4.72
N ASN A 63 -10.02 1.81 -5.84
CA ASN A 63 -10.47 0.44 -6.07
C ASN A 63 -9.29 -0.40 -6.62
N PRO A 64 -8.30 -0.77 -5.78
CA PRO A 64 -7.34 -1.79 -6.17
C PRO A 64 -8.10 -3.08 -6.51
N PRO A 65 -7.71 -3.84 -7.55
CA PRO A 65 -8.43 -5.05 -7.93
C PRO A 65 -8.44 -6.04 -6.75
N THR A 66 -9.64 -6.34 -6.26
CA THR A 66 -9.87 -7.22 -5.12
C THR A 66 -9.50 -8.66 -5.47
N PHE A 67 -8.22 -9.00 -5.37
CA PHE A 67 -7.77 -10.38 -5.46
C PHE A 67 -8.27 -11.14 -4.23
N HIS A 68 -9.43 -11.78 -4.39
CA HIS A 68 -9.93 -12.77 -3.44
C HIS A 68 -8.84 -13.83 -3.21
N LYS A 69 -8.48 -14.06 -1.94
CA LYS A 69 -7.58 -15.17 -1.55
C LYS A 69 -8.26 -16.48 -1.97
N VAL A 70 -7.81 -17.06 -3.10
CA VAL A 70 -8.39 -18.30 -3.61
C VAL A 70 -8.05 -19.42 -2.64
N THR A 71 -9.10 -20.03 -2.11
CA THR A 71 -9.03 -21.02 -1.04
C THR A 71 -9.61 -22.31 -1.59
N PHE A 72 -8.78 -23.07 -2.32
CA PHE A 72 -9.23 -24.33 -2.93
C PHE A 72 -9.65 -25.32 -1.85
N GLY A 73 -10.90 -25.75 -1.89
CA GLY A 73 -11.38 -26.90 -1.12
C GLY A 73 -11.13 -28.18 -1.93
N THR A 74 -10.48 -29.15 -1.32
CA THR A 74 -10.44 -30.52 -1.86
C THR A 74 -11.48 -31.33 -1.08
N GLU A 75 -12.38 -31.98 -1.81
CA GLU A 75 -13.42 -32.82 -1.22
C GLU A 75 -12.85 -34.16 -0.74
N ASN A 76 -13.59 -34.76 0.20
CA ASN A 76 -13.34 -35.99 0.95
C ASN A 76 -12.47 -37.09 0.31
N SER A 77 -11.58 -37.65 1.12
CA SER A 77 -11.40 -39.10 1.16
C SER A 77 -11.39 -39.55 2.62
N SER A 78 -12.35 -40.38 2.99
CA SER A 78 -12.52 -40.92 4.33
C SER A 78 -11.66 -42.17 4.51
N HIS A 79 -10.69 -42.14 5.43
CA HIS A 79 -10.16 -43.36 6.03
C HIS A 79 -10.44 -43.33 7.52
N VAL A 80 -11.43 -44.12 7.93
CA VAL A 80 -11.72 -44.39 9.33
C VAL A 80 -10.65 -45.33 9.87
N SER A 81 -10.18 -45.03 11.08
CA SER A 81 -9.43 -45.94 11.93
C SER A 81 -10.04 -45.82 13.32
N ASP A 82 -10.88 -46.78 13.68
CA ASP A 82 -11.56 -46.80 14.97
C ASP A 82 -10.57 -47.13 16.10
N ASP A 83 -10.45 -46.24 17.09
CA ASP A 83 -9.78 -46.54 18.36
C ASP A 83 -10.74 -46.23 19.52
N PRO A 84 -11.38 -47.26 20.12
CA PRO A 84 -12.54 -47.08 20.98
C PRO A 84 -12.14 -46.89 22.45
N ASN A 85 -11.56 -45.74 22.81
CA ASN A 85 -11.43 -45.32 24.22
C ASN A 85 -11.25 -43.80 24.39
N ASN A 86 -12.35 -43.05 24.38
CA ASN A 86 -12.62 -42.06 25.44
C ASN A 86 -14.07 -41.54 25.37
N THR A 87 -14.82 -41.77 26.44
CA THR A 87 -16.15 -41.21 26.64
C THR A 87 -16.11 -39.71 26.95
N CYS A 88 -17.26 -39.07 26.73
CA CYS A 88 -17.46 -37.64 26.76
C CYS A 88 -17.34 -36.98 28.15
N GLU A 89 -16.74 -35.78 28.18
CA GLU A 89 -17.15 -34.72 29.12
C GLU A 89 -17.31 -33.39 28.37
N SER A 90 -18.50 -32.80 28.48
CA SER A 90 -18.82 -31.47 27.94
C SER A 90 -18.33 -30.38 28.88
N GLY A 91 -17.04 -30.05 28.81
CA GLY A 91 -16.44 -28.94 29.56
C GLY A 91 -16.39 -27.65 28.75
N SER A 92 -17.09 -26.60 29.19
CA SER A 92 -16.92 -25.23 28.66
C SER A 92 -15.61 -24.61 29.16
N GLY A 93 -14.49 -25.17 28.70
CA GLY A 93 -13.13 -24.74 29.05
C GLY A 93 -12.64 -23.67 28.10
N GLY A 94 -12.92 -22.40 28.41
CA GLY A 94 -12.26 -21.28 27.74
C GLY A 94 -10.75 -21.34 28.00
N LYS A 95 -9.97 -21.83 27.02
CA LYS A 95 -8.50 -21.84 27.12
C LYS A 95 -8.01 -20.40 27.38
N GLU A 96 -7.45 -20.19 28.55
CA GLU A 96 -6.84 -18.92 28.96
C GLU A 96 -5.59 -18.71 28.10
N LEU A 97 -5.64 -17.70 27.24
CA LEU A 97 -4.61 -17.46 26.23
C LEU A 97 -3.50 -16.60 26.83
N ASN A 98 -2.59 -17.25 27.56
CA ASN A 98 -1.46 -16.57 28.15
C ASN A 98 -0.37 -16.31 27.09
N PHE A 99 -0.41 -15.14 26.47
CA PHE A 99 0.59 -14.65 25.52
C PHE A 99 1.39 -13.51 26.16
N ASP A 100 2.70 -13.41 25.87
CA ASP A 100 3.62 -12.37 26.37
C ASP A 100 3.36 -10.94 25.82
N LYS A 101 2.13 -10.66 25.37
CA LYS A 101 1.72 -9.41 24.74
C LYS A 101 0.53 -8.82 25.49
N LYS A 102 0.46 -7.48 25.60
CA LYS A 102 -0.64 -6.82 26.33
C LYS A 102 -1.99 -7.19 25.71
N GLN A 103 -2.89 -7.74 26.52
CA GLN A 103 -4.30 -7.81 26.20
C GLN A 103 -4.95 -6.45 26.48
N PHE A 104 -5.70 -5.94 25.51
CA PHE A 104 -6.53 -4.74 25.61
C PHE A 104 -8.00 -5.15 25.68
N SER A 105 -8.78 -4.43 26.47
CA SER A 105 -10.24 -4.45 26.42
C SER A 105 -10.77 -3.75 25.17
N PHE A 106 -12.02 -4.04 24.77
CA PHE A 106 -12.66 -3.31 23.68
C PHE A 106 -12.88 -1.82 24.01
N ALA A 107 -13.09 -1.50 25.29
CA ALA A 107 -13.19 -0.12 25.76
C ALA A 107 -11.88 0.66 25.53
N GLU A 108 -10.72 0.08 25.88
CA GLU A 108 -9.42 0.67 25.56
C GLU A 108 -9.22 0.85 24.06
N LEU A 109 -9.58 -0.14 23.23
CA LEU A 109 -9.45 0.01 21.77
C LEU A 109 -10.32 1.14 21.21
N LYS A 110 -11.52 1.34 21.76
CA LYS A 110 -12.39 2.46 21.39
C LYS A 110 -11.76 3.81 21.76
N LEU A 111 -11.04 3.91 22.88
CA LEU A 111 -10.27 5.10 23.24
C LEU A 111 -9.07 5.30 22.33
N VAL A 112 -8.22 4.27 22.17
CA VAL A 112 -7.00 4.29 21.35
C VAL A 112 -7.27 4.69 19.90
N THR A 113 -8.39 4.24 19.32
CA THR A 113 -8.79 4.53 17.93
C THR A 113 -9.71 5.76 17.77
N ASN A 114 -9.97 6.50 18.86
CA ASN A 114 -10.93 7.61 18.90
C ASN A 114 -12.30 7.23 18.30
N GLY A 115 -12.83 6.07 18.71
CA GLY A 115 -14.08 5.51 18.21
C GLY A 115 -14.00 4.90 16.81
N PHE A 116 -12.86 4.27 16.46
CA PHE A 116 -12.60 3.69 15.13
C PHE A 116 -12.74 4.71 13.99
N ARG A 117 -12.32 5.96 14.24
CA ARG A 117 -12.58 7.09 13.34
C ARG A 117 -11.73 7.10 12.06
N GLU A 118 -10.46 6.75 12.16
CA GLU A 118 -9.51 6.83 11.04
C GLU A 118 -9.25 5.43 10.47
N LYS A 119 -10.09 5.01 9.50
CA LYS A 119 -9.87 3.78 8.74
C LYS A 119 -8.72 3.98 7.75
N ILE A 120 -7.66 3.17 7.88
CA ILE A 120 -6.44 3.22 7.08
C ILE A 120 -6.29 2.06 6.09
N GLY A 121 -7.15 1.04 6.19
CA GLY A 121 -7.14 -0.06 5.23
C GLY A 121 -8.21 -1.13 5.47
N ILE A 122 -8.20 -2.14 4.61
CA ILE A 122 -8.95 -3.39 4.73
C ILE A 122 -7.96 -4.52 4.44
N GLY A 123 -7.78 -5.44 5.39
CA GLY A 123 -6.98 -6.65 5.23
C GLY A 123 -7.87 -7.90 5.17
N GLY A 124 -7.27 -9.07 4.94
CA GLY A 124 -8.02 -10.34 4.90
C GLY A 124 -8.74 -10.71 6.20
N PHE A 125 -8.31 -10.11 7.32
CA PHE A 125 -8.90 -10.25 8.65
C PHE A 125 -10.13 -9.37 8.88
N GLY A 126 -10.22 -8.24 8.17
CA GLY A 126 -11.17 -7.16 8.42
C GLY A 126 -10.53 -5.78 8.31
N GLU A 127 -11.15 -4.79 8.94
CA GLU A 127 -10.80 -3.38 8.80
C GLU A 127 -9.59 -2.99 9.64
N VAL A 128 -8.79 -2.03 9.15
CA VAL A 128 -7.61 -1.52 9.88
C VAL A 128 -7.82 -0.04 10.18
N PHE A 129 -7.70 0.31 11.45
CA PHE A 129 -7.85 1.68 11.96
C PHE A 129 -6.53 2.19 12.53
N LYS A 130 -6.28 3.48 12.40
CA LYS A 130 -5.20 4.14 13.15
C LYS A 130 -5.65 4.41 14.58
N GLY A 131 -4.72 4.29 15.51
CA GLY A 131 -4.90 4.74 16.88
C GLY A 131 -3.62 5.31 17.47
N ARG A 132 -3.72 5.80 18.70
CA ARG A 132 -2.59 6.29 19.50
C ARG A 132 -2.72 5.78 20.93
N LEU A 133 -1.63 5.21 21.45
CA LEU A 133 -1.53 4.76 22.84
C LEU A 133 -1.26 5.94 23.78
N GLU A 134 -1.51 5.74 25.08
CA GLU A 134 -1.29 6.74 26.14
C GLU A 134 0.18 7.22 26.21
N ASN A 135 1.14 6.36 25.86
CA ASN A 135 2.56 6.70 25.77
C ASN A 135 2.94 7.51 24.51
N GLY A 136 1.97 7.88 23.67
CA GLY A 136 2.14 8.66 22.45
C GLY A 136 2.46 7.85 21.19
N ASN A 137 2.66 6.54 21.28
CA ASN A 137 2.96 5.70 20.12
C ASN A 137 1.73 5.53 19.21
N ASP A 138 1.90 5.78 17.90
CA ASP A 138 0.89 5.49 16.89
C ASP A 138 0.82 3.97 16.62
N VAL A 139 -0.39 3.44 16.50
CA VAL A 139 -0.68 2.02 16.30
C VAL A 139 -1.67 1.78 15.16
N ALA A 140 -1.62 0.59 14.56
CA ALA A 140 -2.62 0.09 13.62
C ALA A 140 -3.44 -1.04 14.28
N VAL A 141 -4.75 -0.84 14.40
CA VAL A 141 -5.71 -1.76 15.01
C VAL A 141 -6.48 -2.50 13.91
N LYS A 142 -6.12 -3.76 13.67
CA LYS A 142 -6.72 -4.69 12.70
C LYS A 142 -7.88 -5.41 13.38
N VAL A 143 -9.13 -5.00 13.13
CA VAL A 143 -10.35 -5.53 13.75
C VAL A 143 -10.91 -6.68 12.91
N ARG A 144 -11.36 -7.76 13.54
CA ARG A 144 -11.92 -8.94 12.87
C ARG A 144 -13.29 -8.60 12.27
N SER A 145 -13.51 -8.91 10.99
CA SER A 145 -14.85 -8.86 10.39
C SER A 145 -15.72 -10.00 10.91
N GLU A 146 -16.95 -9.70 11.35
CA GLU A 146 -17.89 -10.71 11.84
C GLU A 146 -18.22 -11.80 10.81
N SER A 147 -18.23 -11.43 9.52
CA SER A 147 -18.46 -12.34 8.39
C SER A 147 -17.31 -13.34 8.13
N SER A 148 -16.18 -13.22 8.83
CA SER A 148 -15.02 -14.10 8.63
C SER A 148 -15.03 -15.30 9.60
N SER A 149 -15.56 -16.44 9.14
CA SER A 149 -15.40 -17.73 9.84
C SER A 149 -13.92 -18.11 10.01
N GLN A 150 -13.08 -17.70 9.06
CA GLN A 150 -11.63 -17.91 9.08
C GLN A 150 -10.86 -16.93 10.02
N GLY A 151 -11.50 -15.86 10.48
CA GLY A 151 -10.85 -14.79 11.22
C GLY A 151 -10.35 -15.21 12.60
N THR A 152 -11.05 -16.11 13.29
CA THR A 152 -10.64 -16.55 14.64
C THR A 152 -9.44 -17.49 14.62
N GLU A 153 -9.32 -18.39 13.63
CA GLU A 153 -8.13 -19.24 13.47
C GLU A 153 -6.91 -18.39 13.11
N GLN A 154 -7.06 -17.47 12.14
CA GLN A 154 -6.01 -16.53 11.75
C GLN A 154 -5.58 -15.64 12.93
N PHE A 155 -6.52 -15.18 13.76
CA PHE A 155 -6.23 -14.43 14.99
C PHE A 155 -5.33 -15.21 15.94
N LEU A 156 -5.77 -16.40 16.34
CA LEU A 156 -5.06 -17.20 17.34
C LEU A 156 -3.64 -17.54 16.87
N ASN A 157 -3.52 -17.94 15.59
CA ASN A 157 -2.24 -18.20 14.96
C ASN A 157 -1.36 -16.93 14.88
N GLU A 158 -1.92 -15.78 14.48
CA GLU A 158 -1.17 -14.52 14.39
C GLU A 158 -0.68 -14.05 15.77
N VAL A 159 -1.47 -14.16 16.85
CA VAL A 159 -0.98 -13.84 18.22
C VAL A 159 0.05 -14.87 18.70
N GLU A 160 -0.21 -16.18 18.54
CA GLU A 160 0.70 -17.23 18.99
C GLU A 160 2.09 -17.09 18.34
N LYS A 161 2.15 -16.94 17.01
CA LYS A 161 3.43 -16.83 16.32
C LYS A 161 4.09 -15.46 16.52
N LEU A 162 3.35 -14.35 16.50
CA LEU A 162 3.94 -13.01 16.69
C LEU A 162 4.28 -12.65 18.13
N SER A 163 3.70 -13.32 19.14
CA SER A 163 4.16 -13.17 20.52
C SER A 163 5.63 -13.58 20.69
N ARG A 164 6.11 -14.53 19.87
CA ARG A 164 7.46 -15.12 19.92
C ARG A 164 8.45 -14.55 18.90
N VAL A 165 8.00 -13.69 17.99
CA VAL A 165 8.77 -13.20 16.83
C VAL A 165 9.08 -11.71 16.96
N HIS A 166 10.37 -11.37 16.99
CA HIS A 166 10.85 -9.99 17.13
C HIS A 166 12.05 -9.75 16.22
N HIS A 167 11.86 -8.99 15.14
CA HIS A 167 12.94 -8.63 14.22
C HIS A 167 12.68 -7.26 13.58
N LYS A 168 13.73 -6.46 13.37
CA LYS A 168 13.68 -5.08 12.83
C LYS A 168 13.00 -4.95 11.45
N ASN A 169 12.86 -6.06 10.72
CA ASN A 169 12.22 -6.15 9.39
C ASN A 169 10.93 -6.98 9.38
N LEU A 170 10.32 -7.18 10.55
CA LEU A 170 9.00 -7.80 10.72
C LEU A 170 8.14 -6.84 11.53
N VAL A 171 6.86 -6.68 11.19
CA VAL A 171 5.97 -5.76 11.91
C VAL A 171 5.68 -6.28 13.31
N SER A 172 5.99 -5.46 14.32
CA SER A 172 5.85 -5.82 15.73
C SER A 172 4.37 -5.82 16.16
N LEU A 173 3.91 -6.93 16.72
CA LEU A 173 2.66 -6.99 17.47
C LEU A 173 2.86 -6.33 18.84
N VAL A 174 2.11 -5.27 19.10
CA VAL A 174 2.10 -4.55 20.38
C VAL A 174 1.18 -5.25 21.38
N GLY A 175 0.04 -5.75 20.90
CA GLY A 175 -0.95 -6.44 21.73
C GLY A 175 -2.14 -6.96 20.93
N TYR A 176 -3.12 -7.47 21.65
CA TYR A 176 -4.34 -8.04 21.07
C TYR A 176 -5.57 -7.68 21.92
N CYS A 177 -6.76 -7.81 21.35
CA CYS A 177 -8.03 -7.77 22.04
C CYS A 177 -8.79 -9.06 21.74
N LYS A 178 -9.36 -9.65 22.79
CA LYS A 178 -10.28 -10.79 22.73
C LYS A 178 -11.31 -10.57 23.84
N ASP A 179 -12.32 -9.76 23.54
CA ASP A 179 -13.34 -9.29 24.47
C ASP A 179 -14.72 -9.70 23.94
N GLY A 180 -15.23 -10.83 24.43
CA GLY A 180 -16.38 -11.51 23.82
C GLY A 180 -16.16 -11.80 22.33
N ASN A 181 -17.04 -11.26 21.47
CA ASN A 181 -16.95 -11.39 20.01
C ASN A 181 -15.94 -10.41 19.37
N HIS A 182 -15.45 -9.44 20.13
CA HIS A 182 -14.64 -8.33 19.66
C HIS A 182 -13.17 -8.78 19.67
N ILE A 183 -12.66 -9.08 18.48
CA ILE A 183 -11.31 -9.60 18.28
C ILE A 183 -10.52 -8.61 17.43
N ALA A 184 -9.34 -8.21 17.89
CA ALA A 184 -8.47 -7.29 17.15
C ALA A 184 -6.99 -7.49 17.47
N LEU A 185 -6.13 -7.09 16.54
CA LEU A 185 -4.67 -7.13 16.64
C LEU A 185 -4.12 -5.71 16.56
N ILE A 186 -3.17 -5.38 17.44
CA ILE A 186 -2.62 -4.03 17.58
C ILE A 186 -1.14 -4.07 17.22
N TYR A 187 -0.79 -3.37 16.15
CA TYR A 187 0.56 -3.29 15.58
C TYR A 187 1.16 -1.91 15.73
N GLU A 188 2.48 -1.81 15.63
CA GLU A 188 3.15 -0.53 15.37
C GLU A 188 2.65 0.08 14.04
N TYR A 189 2.36 1.39 14.03
CA TYR A 189 1.92 2.07 12.81
C TYR A 189 3.08 2.36 11.85
N MET A 190 2.89 2.03 10.57
CA MET A 190 3.89 2.20 9.49
C MET A 190 3.49 3.37 8.59
N GLU A 191 4.17 4.51 8.72
CA GLU A 191 3.64 5.79 8.21
C GLU A 191 3.60 5.90 6.69
N GLU A 192 4.56 5.29 5.99
CA GLU A 192 4.60 5.27 4.53
C GLU A 192 3.58 4.26 3.95
N GLY A 193 2.99 3.39 4.78
CA GLY A 193 2.02 2.37 4.38
C GLY A 193 2.67 1.16 3.71
N ASN A 194 1.95 0.51 2.79
CA ASN A 194 2.48 -0.66 2.07
C ASN A 194 3.32 -0.27 0.84
N LEU A 195 4.19 -1.19 0.42
CA LEU A 195 5.08 -1.02 -0.74
C LEU A 195 4.30 -1.00 -2.07
N GLN A 196 3.16 -1.68 -2.17
CA GLN A 196 2.34 -1.68 -3.39
C GLN A 196 1.89 -0.25 -3.77
N ASP A 197 1.28 0.48 -2.83
CA ASP A 197 0.85 1.87 -3.03
C ASP A 197 2.02 2.83 -3.30
N ARG A 198 3.18 2.52 -2.72
CA ARG A 198 4.42 3.29 -2.89
C ARG A 198 5.06 3.07 -4.26
N LEU A 199 4.84 1.91 -4.88
CA LEU A 199 5.30 1.56 -6.24
C LEU A 199 4.33 2.00 -7.34
N THR A 200 3.01 1.90 -7.11
CA THR A 200 1.98 2.40 -8.05
C THR A 200 1.87 3.93 -8.05
N GLY A 201 2.48 4.59 -7.06
CA GLY A 201 2.43 6.05 -6.89
C GLY A 201 1.05 6.53 -6.45
N CYS A 202 0.28 5.67 -5.76
CA CYS A 202 -1.07 5.97 -5.31
C CYS A 202 -1.13 7.02 -4.19
N LYS A 203 -0.04 7.17 -3.43
CA LYS A 203 0.21 8.34 -2.59
C LYS A 203 0.98 9.39 -3.39
N VAL A 204 0.63 10.68 -3.22
CA VAL A 204 1.44 11.81 -3.70
C VAL A 204 2.76 11.79 -2.93
N SER A 205 3.78 11.19 -3.53
CA SER A 205 5.06 10.87 -2.89
C SER A 205 6.12 10.65 -3.97
N GLU A 206 7.34 11.09 -3.71
CA GLU A 206 8.45 10.98 -4.67
C GLU A 206 8.72 9.51 -5.03
N PRO A 207 8.88 9.14 -6.31
CA PRO A 207 9.13 7.76 -6.71
C PRO A 207 10.33 7.14 -5.99
N LEU A 208 10.20 5.88 -5.56
CA LEU A 208 11.32 5.16 -4.93
C LEU A 208 12.50 5.05 -5.91
N SER A 209 13.64 5.61 -5.52
CA SER A 209 14.92 5.49 -6.23
C SER A 209 15.38 4.03 -6.27
N TRP A 210 16.25 3.69 -7.23
CA TRP A 210 16.78 2.34 -7.35
C TRP A 210 17.47 1.84 -6.06
N LYS A 211 18.25 2.71 -5.40
CA LYS A 211 18.91 2.42 -4.12
C LYS A 211 17.92 2.11 -3.00
N GLN A 212 16.79 2.81 -2.93
CA GLN A 212 15.72 2.51 -1.97
C GLN A 212 15.04 1.17 -2.28
N ARG A 213 14.77 0.86 -3.55
CA ARG A 213 14.16 -0.42 -3.96
C ARG A 213 15.05 -1.62 -3.60
N LEU A 214 16.35 -1.54 -3.90
CA LEU A 214 17.32 -2.57 -3.52
C LEU A 214 17.39 -2.76 -1.99
N ARG A 215 17.41 -1.65 -1.23
CA ARG A 215 17.36 -1.69 0.23
C ARG A 215 16.10 -2.38 0.74
N ILE A 216 14.93 -2.01 0.22
CA ILE A 216 13.63 -2.58 0.62
C ILE A 216 13.58 -4.08 0.33
N ALA A 217 14.07 -4.53 -0.83
CA ALA A 217 14.17 -5.94 -1.17
C ALA A 217 15.10 -6.70 -0.22
N TYR A 218 16.29 -6.15 0.07
CA TYR A 218 17.24 -6.72 1.02
C TYR A 218 16.67 -6.81 2.45
N GLU A 219 16.09 -5.72 2.95
CA GLU A 219 15.46 -5.67 4.28
C GLU A 219 14.28 -6.65 4.39
N SER A 220 13.46 -6.80 3.34
CA SER A 220 12.39 -7.81 3.30
C SER A 220 12.96 -9.23 3.34
N ALA A 221 14.03 -9.51 2.60
CA ALA A 221 14.72 -10.79 2.63
C ALA A 221 15.34 -11.10 4.02
N GLN A 222 15.86 -10.11 4.74
CA GLN A 222 16.32 -10.29 6.13
C GLN A 222 15.17 -10.68 7.08
N GLY A 223 13.97 -10.13 6.87
CA GLY A 223 12.77 -10.55 7.62
C GLY A 223 12.41 -12.02 7.37
N LEU A 224 12.43 -12.44 6.11
CA LEU A 224 12.12 -13.84 5.74
C LEU A 224 13.22 -14.81 6.18
N GLU A 225 14.49 -14.43 6.12
CA GLU A 225 15.60 -15.25 6.62
C GLU A 225 15.47 -15.50 8.13
N TYR A 226 15.09 -14.48 8.91
CA TYR A 226 14.81 -14.64 10.34
C TYR A 226 13.70 -15.69 10.59
N LEU A 227 12.59 -15.62 9.85
CA LEU A 227 11.50 -16.60 9.97
C LEU A 227 11.94 -18.02 9.58
N HIS A 228 12.71 -18.16 8.50
CA HIS A 228 13.07 -19.46 7.93
C HIS A 228 14.25 -20.15 8.64
N LYS A 229 15.17 -19.39 9.26
CA LYS A 229 16.43 -19.94 9.83
C LYS A 229 16.61 -19.69 11.32
N MET A 230 16.07 -18.60 11.86
CA MET A 230 16.33 -18.18 13.25
C MET A 230 15.17 -18.52 14.20
N CYS A 231 13.97 -18.73 13.67
CA CYS A 231 12.84 -19.23 14.45
C CYS A 231 12.94 -20.76 14.64
N ASN A 232 12.53 -21.24 15.82
CA ASN A 232 12.43 -22.66 16.12
C ASN A 232 11.01 -23.00 16.67
N PRO A 233 10.22 -23.82 15.95
CA PRO A 233 10.46 -24.34 14.60
C PRO A 233 10.53 -23.22 13.54
N PRO A 234 11.10 -23.48 12.35
CA PRO A 234 11.06 -22.56 11.21
C PRO A 234 9.64 -22.15 10.86
N LEU A 235 9.45 -20.88 10.52
CA LEU A 235 8.15 -20.29 10.20
C LEU A 235 8.07 -19.94 8.70
N ILE A 236 7.05 -20.43 8.01
CA ILE A 236 6.80 -20.12 6.59
C ILE A 236 5.63 -19.14 6.49
N HIS A 237 5.84 -18.01 5.80
CA HIS A 237 4.88 -16.91 5.75
C HIS A 237 3.64 -17.17 4.87
N ARG A 238 3.80 -17.82 3.72
CA ARG A 238 2.74 -18.19 2.75
C ARG A 238 1.90 -17.04 2.14
N ASP A 239 2.25 -15.76 2.34
CA ASP A 239 1.56 -14.62 1.68
C ASP A 239 2.49 -13.41 1.48
N VAL A 240 3.71 -13.64 1.00
CA VAL A 240 4.70 -12.57 0.74
C VAL A 240 4.32 -11.85 -0.55
N LYS A 241 3.97 -10.55 -0.43
CA LYS A 241 3.57 -9.68 -1.55
C LYS A 241 3.80 -8.22 -1.20
N THR A 242 3.76 -7.35 -2.21
CA THR A 242 4.01 -5.90 -2.04
C THR A 242 2.99 -5.19 -1.12
N SER A 243 1.76 -5.71 -0.98
CA SER A 243 0.77 -5.22 0.00
C SER A 243 1.13 -5.57 1.45
N ASN A 244 1.89 -6.66 1.65
CA ASN A 244 2.31 -7.20 2.95
C ASN A 244 3.75 -6.80 3.32
N ILE A 245 4.37 -5.89 2.56
CA ILE A 245 5.63 -5.22 2.93
C ILE A 245 5.26 -3.79 3.29
N LEU A 246 5.33 -3.46 4.59
CA LEU A 246 5.08 -2.13 5.10
C LEU A 246 6.38 -1.31 5.21
N LEU A 247 6.22 0.00 5.18
CA LEU A 247 7.31 0.97 5.16
C LEU A 247 7.16 1.94 6.35
N THR A 248 8.21 2.03 7.16
CA THR A 248 8.37 3.08 8.17
C THR A 248 8.59 4.45 7.50
N ARG A 249 8.41 5.56 8.24
CA ARG A 249 8.78 6.94 7.82
C ARG A 249 10.15 7.07 7.15
N ASN A 250 11.11 6.23 7.54
CA ASN A 250 12.48 6.22 7.02
C ASN A 250 12.66 5.29 5.80
N LEU A 251 11.56 4.84 5.19
CA LEU A 251 11.51 3.88 4.08
C LEU A 251 12.26 2.56 4.37
N LYS A 252 12.31 2.16 5.64
CA LYS A 252 12.76 0.81 6.03
C LYS A 252 11.61 -0.18 5.88
N ALA A 253 11.89 -1.35 5.32
CA ALA A 253 10.91 -2.39 5.07
C ALA A 253 10.66 -3.30 6.29
N GLN A 254 9.39 -3.62 6.53
CA GLN A 254 8.95 -4.61 7.50
C GLN A 254 7.85 -5.50 6.90
N VAL A 255 7.98 -6.83 7.02
CA VAL A 255 7.00 -7.79 6.50
C VAL A 255 5.82 -7.95 7.48
N SER A 256 4.59 -8.12 6.97
CA SER A 256 3.31 -8.08 7.70
C SER A 256 2.28 -9.12 7.23
N ASP A 257 1.14 -9.21 7.93
CA ASP A 257 0.04 -10.18 7.70
C ASP A 257 0.45 -11.65 7.93
N PHE A 258 0.74 -11.96 9.20
CA PHE A 258 1.20 -13.27 9.68
C PHE A 258 0.06 -14.25 9.93
N GLY A 259 -1.20 -13.88 9.66
CA GLY A 259 -2.37 -14.78 9.82
C GLY A 259 -2.29 -16.09 9.03
N LEU A 260 -1.48 -16.14 7.96
CA LEU A 260 -1.18 -17.37 7.19
C LEU A 260 0.16 -18.04 7.54
N VAL A 261 0.91 -17.56 8.54
CA VAL A 261 2.19 -18.19 8.94
C VAL A 261 1.95 -19.60 9.48
N ARG A 262 2.91 -20.50 9.27
CA ARG A 262 2.85 -21.87 9.80
C ARG A 262 4.24 -22.42 10.10
N ASP A 263 4.31 -23.19 11.18
CA ASP A 263 5.49 -23.95 11.58
C ASP A 263 5.81 -25.03 10.53
N PHE A 264 7.09 -25.23 10.23
CA PHE A 264 7.56 -26.24 9.29
C PHE A 264 8.43 -27.29 10.00
N SER A 265 7.92 -28.51 10.09
CA SER A 265 8.55 -29.65 10.77
C SER A 265 9.36 -30.57 9.85
N GLY A 266 9.67 -30.13 8.62
CA GLY A 266 10.68 -30.77 7.76
C GLY A 266 10.29 -32.05 7.02
N THR A 267 9.27 -32.79 7.46
CA THR A 267 8.94 -34.12 6.90
C THR A 267 7.76 -34.09 5.91
N HIS A 268 6.59 -33.65 6.34
CA HIS A 268 5.42 -33.38 5.48
C HIS A 268 4.50 -32.38 6.18
N VAL A 269 3.85 -31.50 5.41
CA VAL A 269 2.76 -30.66 5.92
C VAL A 269 1.60 -30.69 4.92
N SER A 270 0.57 -31.49 5.19
CA SER A 270 -0.67 -31.44 4.42
C SER A 270 -1.42 -30.16 4.79
N THR A 271 -1.47 -29.18 3.88
CA THR A 271 -2.14 -27.90 4.11
C THR A 271 -2.99 -27.51 2.93
N LYS A 272 -4.11 -26.86 3.22
CA LYS A 272 -4.93 -26.19 2.21
C LYS A 272 -4.07 -25.17 1.44
N ILE A 273 -4.21 -25.15 0.12
CA ILE A 273 -3.59 -24.13 -0.73
C ILE A 273 -4.11 -22.76 -0.28
N VAL A 274 -3.19 -21.90 0.16
CA VAL A 274 -3.46 -20.54 0.66
C VAL A 274 -2.37 -19.59 0.17
N GLY A 275 -2.77 -18.35 -0.10
CA GLY A 275 -1.88 -17.28 -0.56
C GLY A 275 -2.64 -16.33 -1.49
N THR A 276 -1.91 -15.51 -2.23
CA THR A 276 -2.47 -14.55 -3.19
C THR A 276 -2.15 -15.00 -4.62
N PRO A 277 -3.14 -15.13 -5.53
CA PRO A 277 -2.89 -15.48 -6.92
C PRO A 277 -1.89 -14.51 -7.58
N GLY A 278 -1.00 -15.06 -8.41
CA GLY A 278 0.15 -14.32 -8.97
C GLY A 278 1.38 -14.22 -8.05
N TYR A 279 1.26 -14.64 -6.78
CA TYR A 279 2.36 -14.80 -5.81
C TYR A 279 2.47 -16.25 -5.29
N LEU A 280 1.69 -17.17 -5.86
CA LEU A 280 1.78 -18.61 -5.56
C LEU A 280 2.86 -19.23 -6.45
N ASP A 281 3.72 -20.05 -5.86
CA ASP A 281 4.63 -20.94 -6.58
C ASP A 281 3.83 -22.02 -7.36
N PRO A 282 4.35 -22.52 -8.50
CA PRO A 282 3.65 -23.45 -9.40
C PRO A 282 3.54 -24.89 -8.88
#